data_AF-A0A959WJQ1-F1
#
_entry.id   AF-A0A959WJQ1-F1
#
_cell.length_a   1.000
_cell.length_b   1.000
_cell.length_c   1.000
_cell.angle_alpha   90.00
_cell.angle_beta   90.00
_cell.angle_gamma   90.00
#
_symmetry.space_group_name_H-M   'P 1'
#
loop_
_entity.id
_entity.type
_entity.pdbx_description
1 polymer ?
#
loop_
_entity_poly.entity_id
_entity_poly.type
_entity_poly.pdbx_seq_one_letter_code
_entity_poly.pdbx_strand_id
1 'polypeptide(L)' 'MSQTREIYTAGDEVSGQFRCEACDLLVVSPRENDGILVLPPCPLCQTEDWRRVA' A
#
# COMPACT_ATOMS: atom_id res chain seq x y z
N MET A 1 -22.00 -8.07 2.49
CA MET A 1 -20.95 -8.32 1.50
C MET A 1 -19.62 -8.20 2.22
N SER A 2 -18.91 -9.31 2.41
CA SER A 2 -17.59 -9.30 3.06
C SER A 2 -16.61 -8.69 2.06
N GLN A 3 -16.19 -7.45 2.29
CA GLN A 3 -15.08 -6.86 1.53
C GLN A 3 -13.83 -7.67 1.89
N THR A 4 -13.38 -8.53 0.99
CA THR A 4 -12.09 -9.20 1.12
C THR A 4 -11.03 -8.12 1.15
N ARG A 5 -10.40 -7.91 2.31
CA ARG A 5 -9.31 -6.96 2.48
C ARG A 5 -8.12 -7.51 1.70
N GLU A 6 -7.80 -6.91 0.57
CA GLU A 6 -6.61 -7.27 -0.19
C GLU A 6 -5.39 -6.74 0.56
N ILE A 7 -4.52 -7.66 0.99
CA ILE A 7 -3.23 -7.37 1.61
C ILE A 7 -2.16 -7.47 0.53
N TYR A 8 -1.31 -6.47 0.48
CA TYR A 8 -0.17 -6.30 -0.41
C TYR A 8 1.09 -6.22 0.43
N THR A 9 2.22 -6.64 -0.13
CA THR A 9 3.50 -6.69 0.59
C THR A 9 4.52 -5.74 -0.03
N ALA A 10 5.55 -5.39 0.75
CA ALA A 10 6.67 -4.62 0.24
C ALA A 10 7.31 -5.34 -0.98
N GLY A 11 7.57 -4.56 -2.04
CA GLY A 11 8.03 -5.07 -3.34
C GLY A 11 6.93 -5.21 -4.39
N ASP A 12 5.65 -5.17 -4.01
CA ASP A 12 4.56 -5.21 -4.98
C ASP A 12 4.48 -3.91 -5.79
N GLU A 13 4.33 -4.05 -7.11
CA GLU A 13 4.06 -2.97 -8.05
C GLU A 13 2.56 -2.70 -8.11
N VAL A 14 2.13 -1.56 -7.56
CA VAL A 14 0.71 -1.24 -7.38
C VAL A 14 0.36 0.19 -7.79
N SER A 15 -0.92 0.45 -8.04
CA SER A 15 -1.44 1.81 -8.27
C SER A 15 -2.63 2.11 -7.35
N GLY A 16 -2.75 3.37 -6.95
CA GLY A 16 -3.80 3.87 -6.04
C GLY A 16 -3.28 4.23 -4.65
N GLN A 17 -4.13 4.07 -3.64
CA GLN A 17 -3.86 4.46 -2.25
C GLN A 17 -3.79 3.24 -1.35
N PHE A 18 -2.81 3.22 -0.45
CA PHE A 18 -2.53 2.07 0.42
C PHE A 18 -2.29 2.54 1.85
N ARG A 19 -2.76 1.75 2.81
CA ARG A 19 -2.54 1.98 4.24
C ARG A 19 -1.73 0.85 4.84
N CYS A 20 -0.74 1.18 5.65
CA CYS A 20 -0.03 0.18 6.43
C CYS A 20 -1.02 -0.56 7.36
N GLU A 21 -0.90 -1.88 7.45
CA GLU A 21 -1.83 -2.68 8.27
C GLU A 21 -1.62 -2.46 9.77
N ALA A 22 -0.40 -2.14 10.19
CA ALA A 22 -0.05 -1.98 11.60
C ALA A 22 -0.25 -0.57 12.15
N CYS A 23 0.16 0.47 11.42
CA CYS A 23 0.18 1.85 11.91
C CYS A 23 -0.73 2.82 11.15
N ASP A 24 -1.45 2.33 10.14
CA ASP A 24 -2.41 3.10 9.34
C ASP A 24 -1.82 4.29 8.55
N LEU A 25 -0.49 4.30 8.34
CA LEU A 25 0.16 5.26 7.46
C LEU A 25 -0.38 5.13 6.03
N LEU A 26 -0.86 6.23 5.45
CA LEU A 26 -1.32 6.31 4.07
C LEU A 26 -0.16 6.63 3.12
N VAL A 27 -0.01 5.83 2.07
CA VAL A 27 0.84 6.12 0.91
C VAL A 27 -0.01 6.15 -0.35
N VAL A 28 0.38 7.00 -1.30
CA VAL A 28 -0.34 7.20 -2.55
C VAL A 28 0.63 7.00 -3.70
N SER A 29 0.27 6.13 -4.64
CA SER A 29 1.03 5.98 -5.86
C SER A 29 1.00 7.30 -6.66
N PRO A 30 2.16 7.81 -7.13
CA PRO A 30 2.20 8.95 -8.02
C PRO A 30 1.33 8.72 -9.27
N ARG A 31 0.80 9.80 -9.87
CA ARG A 31 0.01 9.70 -11.12
C ARG A 31 0.84 9.90 -12.39
N GLU A 32 2.10 10.31 -12.27
CA GLU A 32 3.01 10.59 -13.40
C GLU A 32 4.08 9.49 -13.53
N ASN A 33 4.52 9.19 -14.76
CA ASN A 33 5.47 8.11 -15.12
C ASN A 33 4.97 6.70 -14.76
N ASP A 34 4.00 6.18 -15.52
CA ASP A 34 3.34 4.87 -15.39
C ASP A 34 2.55 4.62 -14.10
N GLY A 35 2.65 5.50 -13.09
CA GLY A 35 1.79 5.52 -11.90
C GLY A 35 1.86 4.24 -11.05
N ILE A 36 2.95 3.49 -11.21
CA ILE A 36 3.28 2.30 -10.44
C ILE A 36 4.14 2.71 -9.24
N LEU A 37 3.67 2.37 -8.05
CA LEU A 37 4.40 2.43 -6.80
C LEU A 37 4.91 1.03 -6.49
N VAL A 38 6.21 0.88 -6.29
CA VAL A 38 6.77 -0.28 -5.60
C VAL A 38 6.56 -0.05 -4.10
N LEU A 39 5.76 -0.87 -3.43
CA LEU A 39 5.49 -0.70 -2.00
C LEU A 39 6.80 -0.83 -1.20
N PRO A 40 7.21 0.19 -0.42
CA PRO A 40 8.34 0.05 0.50
C PRO A 40 7.88 -0.62 1.81
N PRO A 41 8.81 -1.07 2.66
CA PRO A 41 8.52 -1.26 4.08
C PRO A 41 7.96 0.02 4.70
N CYS A 42 7.07 -0.11 5.67
CA CYS A 42 6.47 1.05 6.32
C CYS A 42 7.55 1.90 7.02
N PRO A 43 7.71 3.20 6.70
CA PRO A 43 8.77 4.02 7.28
C PRO A 43 8.58 4.29 8.79
N LEU A 44 7.36 4.08 9.32
CA LEU A 44 7.07 4.30 10.75
C LEU A 44 7.30 3.07 11.62
N CYS A 45 6.91 1.89 11.15
CA CYS A 45 6.90 0.66 11.96
C CYS A 45 7.62 -0.52 11.30
N GLN A 46 8.18 -0.33 10.11
CA GLN A 46 8.97 -1.31 9.35
C GLN A 46 8.22 -2.60 8.96
N THR A 47 6.89 -2.64 9.09
CA THR A 47 6.10 -3.76 8.58
C THR A 47 6.01 -3.72 7.06
N GLU A 48 5.80 -4.87 6.46
CA GLU A 48 5.75 -5.01 5.01
C GLU A 48 4.31 -5.11 4.48
N ASP A 49 3.32 -5.21 5.36
CA ASP A 49 1.91 -5.38 4.98
C ASP A 49 1.17 -4.06 4.77
N TRP A 50 0.51 -3.97 3.62
CA TRP A 50 -0.30 -2.85 3.18
C TRP A 50 -1.69 -3.32 2.77
N ARG A 51 -2.72 -2.52 3.03
CA ARG A 51 -4.07 -2.74 2.51
C ARG A 51 -4.45 -1.64 1.54
N ARG A 52 -5.17 -1.99 0.48
CA ARG A 52 -5.72 -1.00 -0.45
C ARG A 52 -6.81 -0.15 0.20
N VAL A 53 -6.82 1.12 -0.12
CA VAL A 53 -7.93 2.03 0.20
C VAL A 53 -8.86 2.06 -1.03
N ALA A 54 -10.08 1.56 -0.86
CA ALA A 54 -11.12 1.57 -1.89
C ALA A 54 -11.70 2.97 -2.12
#